data_AF-A0A965XLT1-F1
#
_entry.id   AF-A0A965XLT1-F1
#
_cell.length_a   1.000
_cell.length_b   1.000
_cell.length_c   1.000
_cell.angle_alpha   90.00
_cell.angle_beta   90.00
_cell.angle_gamma   90.00
#
_symmetry.space_group_name_H-M   'P 1'
#
loop_
_entity.id
_entity.type
_entity.pdbx_description
1 polymer ?
#
loop_
_entity_poly.entity_id
_entity_poly.type
_entity_poly.pdbx_seq_one_letter_code
_entity_poly.pdbx_strand_id
1 'polypeptide(L)'
;MLQTSDKYKENIKADTELIQCRAELSFVPPGATEGAEISTTECHSIARPQQMKNGSFGMDANWGTLEHKRIVLDGSVSFIPRENTQQIGFFSAGMCDAEGYFVPAEEVTYTFDALYDIVGVSIAFDDLGREWAEELDIKVYDGSNNLLKIFSLSNHKPLFYTEIRQHNVKKLVFSFKKWNKGLRYCKVSQIVPGIILSFASEGIFELDFEESIDPFSSSLRFPETTLVFDNTDNEFNIINPDGFASFLRQKMKTVPKLDLIVGARTDSIGMGQFYMYSFPKTDQPNEAKVYCRPSIAFELGNYKNDGRGMQTVAQAVEILFASIQEPVVIEEELKNIQVNQYIGDDIPIHTAMAYLAIACCGYWKFERDGSYSLKRWKLPEVMTNDVDYENMWSKPSISMGERYTSCTVRYYYWDSGNSTLKGTDVTVKEDEDDGQQLGVTSYYICSEAQAAEVAQAYMDFKNLRLTHTVDYQGDMSIEAADGLTIQNDFTKSEVIVMTHVLTFDTEGLTGTITGMGLD
;
A
#
# COMPACT_ATOMS: atom_id res chain seq x y z
N MET A 1 13.26 -8.18 3.91
CA MET A 1 14.26 -7.26 3.36
C MET A 1 13.87 -6.78 1.98
N LEU A 2 13.77 -5.46 1.87
CA LEU A 2 13.69 -4.75 0.61
C LEU A 2 15.00 -4.88 -0.18
N GLN A 3 14.91 -5.23 -1.46
CA GLN A 3 16.09 -5.28 -2.34
C GLN A 3 16.55 -3.85 -2.65
N THR A 4 17.65 -3.43 -2.03
CA THR A 4 18.29 -2.13 -2.29
C THR A 4 19.63 -2.32 -3.01
N SER A 5 20.08 -1.29 -3.73
CA SER A 5 21.39 -1.35 -4.42
C SER A 5 22.54 -1.40 -3.41
N ASP A 6 23.66 -2.06 -3.74
CA ASP A 6 24.85 -2.10 -2.87
C ASP A 6 25.31 -0.70 -2.48
N LYS A 7 25.28 0.21 -3.45
CA LYS A 7 25.64 1.60 -3.22
C LYS A 7 24.65 2.34 -2.31
N TYR A 8 23.36 1.97 -2.27
CA TYR A 8 22.44 2.54 -1.28
C TYR A 8 22.88 2.15 0.13
N LYS A 9 23.27 0.88 0.32
CA LYS A 9 23.73 0.37 1.64
C LYS A 9 25.03 1.04 2.10
N GLU A 10 25.95 1.30 1.17
CA GLU A 10 27.18 2.07 1.45
C GLU A 10 26.87 3.50 1.86
N ASN A 11 25.86 4.08 1.21
CA ASN A 11 25.55 5.49 1.29
C ASN A 11 24.70 5.85 2.53
N ILE A 12 23.64 5.09 2.83
CA ILE A 12 22.71 5.42 3.93
C ILE A 12 23.37 5.59 5.31
N LYS A 13 24.60 5.09 5.50
CA LYS A 13 25.41 5.20 6.73
C LYS A 13 26.50 6.29 6.66
N ALA A 14 26.58 7.07 5.59
CA ALA A 14 27.64 8.06 5.35
C ALA A 14 27.21 9.48 5.77
N ASP A 15 28.14 10.28 6.28
CA ASP A 15 27.87 11.66 6.74
C ASP A 15 27.65 12.69 5.61
N THR A 16 27.85 12.33 4.34
CA THR A 16 27.87 13.28 3.21
C THR A 16 26.55 13.39 2.46
N GLU A 17 25.47 12.83 3.00
CA GLU A 17 24.26 12.54 2.24
C GLU A 17 23.13 13.50 2.56
N LEU A 18 22.28 13.72 1.56
CA LEU A 18 21.06 14.48 1.74
C LEU A 18 19.87 13.52 1.60
N ILE A 19 19.19 13.28 2.71
CA ILE A 19 17.91 12.55 2.71
C ILE A 19 16.81 13.58 2.44
N GLN A 20 16.02 13.31 1.41
CA GLN A 20 14.83 14.08 1.08
C GLN A 20 13.60 13.20 1.23
N CYS A 21 12.49 13.81 1.64
CA CYS A 21 11.21 13.15 1.76
C CYS A 21 10.27 13.62 0.65
N ARG A 22 9.54 12.70 0.05
CA ARG A 22 8.43 13.00 -0.85
C ARG A 22 7.22 12.18 -0.46
N ALA A 23 6.06 12.80 -0.52
CA ALA A 23 4.80 12.10 -0.32
C ALA A 23 3.82 12.49 -1.42
N GLU A 24 3.14 11.49 -1.98
CA GLU A 24 2.06 11.71 -2.92
C GLU A 24 0.73 11.42 -2.22
N LEU A 25 -0.12 12.43 -2.06
CA LEU A 25 -1.50 12.27 -1.58
C LEU A 25 -2.46 12.27 -2.77
N SER A 26 -3.14 11.15 -2.97
CA SER A 26 -4.13 10.98 -4.04
C SER A 26 -5.53 11.36 -3.56
N PHE A 27 -6.05 12.47 -4.07
CA PHE A 27 -7.43 12.95 -3.90
C PHE A 27 -8.33 12.34 -4.95
N VAL A 28 -8.33 11.01 -5.00
CA VAL A 28 -9.25 10.24 -5.82
C VAL A 28 -10.32 9.73 -4.87
N PRO A 29 -11.61 10.06 -5.09
CA PRO A 29 -12.66 9.55 -4.24
C PRO A 29 -12.64 8.01 -4.26
N PRO A 30 -12.63 7.33 -3.10
CA PRO A 30 -12.55 5.87 -3.05
C PRO A 30 -13.66 5.20 -3.88
N GLY A 31 -13.30 4.29 -4.78
CA GLY A 31 -14.23 3.60 -5.66
C GLY A 31 -14.60 4.36 -6.93
N ALA A 32 -14.28 5.66 -7.07
CA ALA A 32 -14.68 6.43 -8.25
C ALA A 32 -14.04 5.95 -9.55
N THR A 33 -12.79 5.49 -9.49
CA THR A 33 -12.09 4.96 -10.67
C THR A 33 -12.60 3.55 -10.99
N GLU A 34 -12.73 2.70 -9.97
CA GLU A 34 -13.15 1.30 -10.09
C GLU A 34 -14.59 1.19 -10.59
N GLY A 35 -15.49 1.97 -9.98
CA GLY A 35 -16.92 2.09 -10.27
C GLY A 35 -17.25 2.95 -11.50
N ALA A 36 -16.26 3.50 -12.21
CA ALA A 36 -16.51 4.21 -13.46
C ALA A 36 -16.69 3.26 -14.64
N GLU A 37 -17.81 3.39 -15.34
CA GLU A 37 -18.02 2.85 -16.68
C GLU A 37 -17.54 3.85 -17.74
N ILE A 38 -16.67 3.38 -18.64
CA ILE A 38 -16.09 4.18 -19.71
C ILE A 38 -16.85 3.94 -21.01
N SER A 39 -17.28 5.03 -21.64
CA SER A 39 -17.74 5.05 -23.02
C SER A 39 -16.95 6.10 -23.80
N THR A 40 -16.76 5.89 -25.11
CA THR A 40 -15.99 6.80 -25.96
C THR A 40 -16.75 7.06 -27.26
N THR A 41 -16.29 8.05 -28.03
CA THR A 41 -16.51 8.08 -29.48
C THR A 41 -16.00 6.79 -30.13
N GLU A 42 -16.30 6.59 -31.42
CA GLU A 42 -15.75 5.45 -32.16
C GLU A 42 -14.22 5.39 -31.96
N CYS A 43 -13.73 4.23 -31.54
CA CYS A 43 -12.32 4.03 -31.25
C CYS A 43 -11.68 3.12 -32.31
N HIS A 44 -10.38 3.28 -32.50
CA HIS A 44 -9.62 2.40 -33.38
C HIS A 44 -9.64 0.96 -32.85
N SER A 45 -9.57 -0.05 -33.74
CA SER A 45 -9.52 -1.47 -33.37
C SER A 45 -8.38 -1.89 -32.42
N ILE A 46 -7.34 -1.06 -32.30
CA ILE A 46 -6.19 -1.27 -31.41
C ILE A 46 -6.42 -0.66 -30.03
N ALA A 47 -7.40 0.24 -29.89
CA ALA A 47 -7.69 0.91 -28.64
C ALA A 47 -8.12 -0.09 -27.57
N ARG A 48 -7.81 0.25 -26.32
CA ARG A 48 -8.22 -0.46 -25.12
C ARG A 48 -8.81 0.56 -24.14
N PRO A 49 -10.03 1.09 -24.38
CA PRO A 49 -10.58 2.19 -23.56
C PRO A 49 -10.64 1.88 -22.06
N GLN A 50 -10.84 0.62 -21.68
CA GLN A 50 -10.86 0.20 -20.27
C GLN A 50 -9.51 0.36 -19.55
N GLN A 51 -8.40 0.46 -20.29
CA GLN A 51 -7.08 0.75 -19.71
C GLN A 51 -6.99 2.19 -19.17
N MET A 52 -7.90 3.10 -19.53
CA MET A 52 -7.87 4.48 -19.02
C MET A 52 -8.20 4.60 -17.52
N LYS A 53 -8.58 3.50 -16.86
CA LYS A 53 -8.86 3.46 -15.42
C LYS A 53 -8.02 2.44 -14.64
N ASN A 54 -6.94 1.93 -15.22
CA ASN A 54 -6.12 0.88 -14.58
C ASN A 54 -4.99 1.41 -13.69
N GLY A 55 -4.76 2.72 -13.68
CA GLY A 55 -3.75 3.38 -12.84
C GLY A 55 -2.37 3.47 -13.48
N SER A 56 -2.20 3.09 -14.75
CA SER A 56 -0.93 3.22 -15.48
C SER A 56 -0.83 4.56 -16.20
N PHE A 57 -0.01 5.47 -15.66
CA PHE A 57 0.19 6.82 -16.16
C PHE A 57 1.32 6.86 -17.20
N GLY A 58 1.06 6.36 -18.41
CA GLY A 58 2.01 6.38 -19.52
C GLY A 58 1.75 5.27 -20.53
N MET A 59 2.47 5.28 -21.64
CA MET A 59 2.45 4.18 -22.61
C MET A 59 3.61 3.22 -22.31
N ASP A 60 3.39 1.90 -22.42
CA ASP A 60 4.48 0.92 -22.18
C ASP A 60 5.55 0.96 -23.28
N ALA A 61 5.19 1.42 -24.46
CA ALA A 61 6.12 1.63 -25.55
C ALA A 61 5.66 2.75 -26.48
N ASN A 62 6.60 3.30 -27.23
CA ASN A 62 6.30 4.23 -28.30
C ASN A 62 5.65 3.45 -29.47
N TRP A 63 4.32 3.39 -29.48
CA TRP A 63 3.58 2.53 -30.41
C TRP A 63 3.66 2.99 -31.86
N GLY A 64 3.96 2.04 -32.75
CA GLY A 64 4.03 2.25 -34.20
C GLY A 64 2.68 2.18 -34.87
N THR A 65 2.23 3.33 -35.36
CA THR A 65 1.01 3.47 -36.15
C THR A 65 1.33 4.04 -37.53
N LEU A 66 0.33 4.08 -38.41
CA LEU A 66 0.44 4.65 -39.76
C LEU A 66 0.22 6.17 -39.81
N GLU A 67 0.27 6.86 -38.66
CA GLU A 67 0.11 8.32 -38.58
C GLU A 67 1.32 9.07 -39.17
N HIS A 68 1.09 10.31 -39.61
CA HIS A 68 2.12 11.12 -40.27
C HIS A 68 3.38 11.26 -39.40
N LYS A 69 4.55 10.88 -39.92
CA LYS A 69 5.84 10.91 -39.18
C LYS A 69 5.78 10.18 -37.83
N ARG A 70 5.00 9.09 -37.69
CA ARG A 70 5.11 8.24 -36.49
C ARG A 70 6.32 7.31 -36.56
N ILE A 71 6.54 6.69 -37.72
CA ILE A 71 7.63 5.75 -37.94
C ILE A 71 8.76 6.47 -38.66
N VAL A 72 9.85 6.77 -37.95
CA VAL A 72 11.02 7.51 -38.45
C VAL A 72 12.24 6.62 -38.77
N LEU A 73 12.09 5.29 -38.66
CA LEU A 73 13.10 4.27 -38.97
C LEU A 73 14.39 4.34 -38.14
N ASP A 74 14.34 4.92 -36.94
CA ASP A 74 15.47 5.03 -35.99
C ASP A 74 15.47 3.93 -34.91
N GLY A 75 14.51 3.00 -34.96
CA GLY A 75 14.33 1.94 -33.97
C GLY A 75 13.63 2.38 -32.68
N SER A 76 13.15 3.62 -32.59
CA SER A 76 12.48 4.17 -31.38
C SER A 76 11.03 3.70 -31.18
N VAL A 77 10.49 2.90 -32.11
CA VAL A 77 9.06 2.56 -32.17
C VAL A 77 8.86 1.05 -32.04
N SER A 78 7.87 0.64 -31.25
CA SER A 78 7.48 -0.75 -31.04
C SER A 78 6.19 -1.10 -31.77
N PHE A 79 6.08 -2.35 -32.23
CA PHE A 79 4.82 -2.86 -32.76
C PHE A 79 3.84 -3.17 -31.63
N ILE A 80 2.58 -2.79 -31.84
CA ILE A 80 1.52 -3.04 -30.87
C ILE A 80 1.30 -4.56 -30.74
N PRO A 81 1.38 -5.13 -29.53
CA PRO A 81 1.16 -6.55 -29.32
C PRO A 81 -0.30 -6.92 -29.63
N ARG A 82 -0.54 -8.17 -30.05
CA ARG A 82 -1.91 -8.69 -30.18
C ARG A 82 -2.55 -8.95 -28.82
N GLU A 83 -1.73 -9.26 -27.82
CA GLU A 83 -2.18 -9.56 -26.46
C GLU A 83 -2.45 -8.27 -25.67
N ASN A 84 -3.35 -8.35 -24.70
CA ASN A 84 -3.76 -7.20 -23.89
C ASN A 84 -2.86 -7.00 -22.65
N THR A 85 -1.58 -7.32 -22.79
CA THR A 85 -0.60 -7.33 -21.68
C THR A 85 0.15 -6.02 -21.53
N GLN A 86 0.04 -5.10 -22.50
CA GLN A 86 0.74 -3.82 -22.49
C GLN A 86 -0.22 -2.63 -22.52
N GLN A 87 0.20 -1.52 -21.93
CA GLN A 87 -0.54 -0.26 -21.87
C GLN A 87 -0.52 0.44 -23.23
N ILE A 88 -1.71 0.49 -23.85
CA ILE A 88 -2.00 1.14 -25.12
C ILE A 88 -2.96 2.31 -24.89
N GLY A 89 -3.96 2.14 -24.03
CA GLY A 89 -4.97 3.17 -23.75
C GLY A 89 -5.98 3.35 -24.88
N PHE A 90 -6.63 4.51 -24.89
CA PHE A 90 -7.59 4.92 -25.91
C PHE A 90 -6.91 5.50 -27.14
N PHE A 91 -7.42 5.13 -28.32
CA PHE A 91 -7.11 5.72 -29.62
C PHE A 91 -8.44 6.05 -30.31
N SER A 92 -8.62 7.31 -30.73
CA SER A 92 -9.77 7.69 -31.55
C SER A 92 -9.79 6.93 -32.89
N ALA A 93 -10.97 6.73 -33.47
CA ALA A 93 -11.08 6.15 -34.81
C ALA A 93 -10.63 7.13 -35.90
N GLY A 94 -10.90 8.43 -35.72
CA GLY A 94 -10.51 9.50 -36.62
C GLY A 94 -9.18 10.16 -36.23
N MET A 95 -8.43 10.63 -37.22
CA MET A 95 -7.30 11.53 -37.00
C MET A 95 -7.78 12.98 -36.97
N CYS A 96 -7.07 13.83 -36.24
CA CYS A 96 -7.20 15.28 -36.39
C CYS A 96 -6.69 15.75 -37.76
N ASP A 97 -7.10 16.95 -38.15
CA ASP A 97 -6.61 17.61 -39.36
C ASP A 97 -5.12 18.02 -39.25
N ALA A 98 -4.60 18.69 -40.28
CA ALA A 98 -3.19 19.11 -40.31
C ALA A 98 -2.85 20.17 -39.25
N GLU A 99 -3.85 20.91 -38.80
CA GLU A 99 -3.79 21.94 -37.78
C GLU A 99 -4.02 21.39 -36.35
N GLY A 100 -4.38 20.11 -36.25
CA GLY A 100 -4.56 19.40 -34.99
C GLY A 100 -6.00 19.35 -34.49
N TYR A 101 -7.00 19.87 -35.22
CA TYR A 101 -8.39 19.87 -34.76
C TYR A 101 -9.12 18.55 -35.05
N PHE A 102 -9.95 18.14 -34.09
CA PHE A 102 -10.92 17.05 -34.26
C PHE A 102 -12.29 17.64 -34.61
N VAL A 103 -12.86 17.21 -35.73
CA VAL A 103 -14.18 17.65 -36.20
C VAL A 103 -15.02 16.43 -36.60
N PRO A 104 -15.95 15.95 -35.74
CA PRO A 104 -16.26 16.45 -34.39
C PRO A 104 -15.14 16.16 -33.37
N ALA A 105 -15.19 16.82 -32.22
CA ALA A 105 -14.27 16.56 -31.11
C ALA A 105 -14.38 15.10 -30.64
N GLU A 106 -13.26 14.51 -30.22
CA GLU A 106 -13.23 13.16 -29.67
C GLU A 106 -13.68 13.20 -28.20
N GLU A 107 -14.60 12.31 -27.81
CA GLU A 107 -15.16 12.32 -26.46
C GLU A 107 -14.89 11.02 -25.70
N VAL A 108 -14.54 11.17 -24.43
CA VAL A 108 -14.46 10.09 -23.45
C VAL A 108 -15.41 10.43 -22.31
N THR A 109 -16.29 9.51 -21.95
CA THR A 109 -17.30 9.68 -20.92
C THR A 109 -17.10 8.66 -19.81
N TYR A 110 -16.97 9.16 -18.59
CA TYR A 110 -16.95 8.37 -17.36
C TYR A 110 -18.32 8.49 -16.70
N THR A 111 -19.01 7.37 -16.53
CA THR A 111 -20.27 7.29 -15.77
C THR A 111 -20.02 6.50 -14.50
N PHE A 112 -20.22 7.13 -13.34
CA PHE A 112 -19.95 6.52 -12.05
C PHE A 112 -21.12 5.65 -11.57
N ASP A 113 -20.85 4.60 -10.81
CA ASP A 113 -21.85 3.74 -10.14
C ASP A 113 -22.55 4.42 -8.96
N ALA A 114 -21.85 5.33 -8.27
CA ALA A 114 -22.36 6.19 -7.20
C ALA A 114 -22.26 7.69 -7.56
N LEU A 115 -22.55 8.56 -6.59
CA LEU A 115 -22.26 9.99 -6.68
C LEU A 115 -20.94 10.27 -5.97
N TYR A 116 -20.07 11.04 -6.60
CA TYR A 116 -18.75 11.36 -6.07
C TYR A 116 -18.51 12.86 -6.02
N ASP A 117 -17.74 13.29 -5.04
CA ASP A 117 -17.23 14.66 -4.96
C ASP A 117 -15.83 14.70 -5.55
N ILE A 118 -15.63 15.45 -6.63
CA ILE A 118 -14.43 15.43 -7.46
C ILE A 118 -13.68 16.75 -7.32
N VAL A 119 -12.46 16.68 -6.78
CA VAL A 119 -11.57 17.83 -6.60
C VAL A 119 -10.99 18.30 -7.93
N GLY A 120 -10.61 17.37 -8.78
CA GLY A 120 -9.95 17.64 -10.03
C GLY A 120 -9.88 16.42 -10.92
N VAL A 121 -9.18 16.56 -12.03
CA VAL A 121 -8.97 15.50 -13.01
C VAL A 121 -7.51 15.50 -13.41
N SER A 122 -6.93 14.31 -13.46
CA SER A 122 -5.62 14.06 -14.04
C SER A 122 -5.77 13.25 -15.33
N ILE A 123 -5.11 13.66 -16.41
CA ILE A 123 -5.15 13.00 -17.72
C ILE A 123 -3.72 12.75 -18.17
N ALA A 124 -3.38 11.49 -18.40
CA ALA A 124 -2.14 11.08 -19.05
C ALA A 124 -2.39 10.77 -20.53
N PHE A 125 -1.57 11.36 -21.39
CA PHE A 125 -1.58 11.18 -22.84
C PHE A 125 -0.45 10.23 -23.28
N ASP A 126 0.01 10.34 -24.53
CA ASP A 126 1.15 9.58 -25.06
C ASP A 126 2.46 10.32 -24.74
N ASP A 127 3.05 9.95 -23.60
CA ASP A 127 4.29 10.50 -23.05
C ASP A 127 5.51 10.18 -23.93
N LEU A 128 5.64 8.93 -24.37
CA LEU A 128 6.73 8.48 -25.23
C LEU A 128 6.66 9.09 -26.64
N GLY A 129 5.45 9.25 -27.17
CA GLY A 129 5.19 9.97 -28.41
C GLY A 129 5.24 11.48 -28.28
N ARG A 130 5.25 12.03 -27.06
CA ARG A 130 5.14 13.47 -26.75
C ARG A 130 3.94 14.10 -27.46
N GLU A 131 2.77 13.50 -27.27
CA GLU A 131 1.50 13.87 -27.88
C GLU A 131 0.44 14.11 -26.80
N TRP A 132 -0.35 15.18 -26.93
CA TRP A 132 -1.36 15.57 -25.95
C TRP A 132 -2.44 16.46 -26.56
N ALA A 133 -3.58 16.56 -25.88
CA ALA A 133 -4.60 17.56 -26.22
C ALA A 133 -4.13 18.95 -25.79
N GLU A 134 -4.10 19.90 -26.73
CA GLU A 134 -3.87 21.32 -26.47
C GLU A 134 -5.12 22.03 -25.98
N GLU A 135 -6.28 21.68 -26.54
CA GLU A 135 -7.57 22.26 -26.16
C GLU A 135 -8.55 21.15 -25.83
N LEU A 136 -9.16 21.23 -24.65
CA LEU A 136 -10.16 20.27 -24.19
C LEU A 136 -11.23 20.92 -23.33
N ASP A 137 -12.41 20.31 -23.32
CA ASP A 137 -13.46 20.62 -22.36
C ASP A 137 -13.69 19.45 -21.39
N ILE A 138 -14.07 19.78 -20.15
CA ILE A 138 -14.60 18.82 -19.17
C ILE A 138 -16.00 19.28 -18.80
N LYS A 139 -17.00 18.47 -19.12
CA LYS A 139 -18.41 18.70 -18.74
C LYS A 139 -18.77 17.80 -17.56
N VAL A 140 -19.35 18.38 -16.52
CA VAL A 140 -19.69 17.70 -15.28
C VAL A 140 -21.21 17.60 -15.17
N TYR A 141 -21.73 16.41 -14.84
CA TYR A 141 -23.16 16.17 -14.71
C TYR A 141 -23.54 15.54 -13.36
N ASP A 142 -24.72 15.87 -12.86
CA ASP A 142 -25.31 15.30 -11.64
C ASP A 142 -26.01 13.95 -11.87
N GLY A 143 -26.55 13.38 -10.79
CA GLY A 143 -27.33 12.12 -10.81
C GLY A 143 -28.61 12.16 -11.64
N SER A 144 -29.14 13.35 -11.96
CA SER A 144 -30.31 13.55 -12.82
C SER A 144 -29.92 13.89 -14.26
N ASN A 145 -28.64 13.75 -14.61
CA ASN A 145 -28.08 14.06 -15.92
C ASN A 145 -28.16 15.55 -16.30
N ASN A 146 -28.28 16.46 -15.32
CA ASN A 146 -28.19 17.89 -15.55
C ASN A 146 -26.72 18.31 -15.65
N LEU A 147 -26.41 19.21 -16.58
CA LEU A 147 -25.09 19.81 -16.69
C LEU A 147 -24.84 20.77 -15.52
N LEU A 148 -23.85 20.46 -14.69
CA LEU A 148 -23.43 21.30 -13.57
C LEU A 148 -22.48 22.41 -14.03
N LYS A 149 -21.44 22.06 -14.80
CA LYS A 149 -20.40 23.02 -15.25
C LYS A 149 -19.63 22.51 -16.45
N ILE A 150 -19.05 23.44 -17.20
CA ILE A 150 -18.09 23.19 -18.28
C ILE A 150 -16.78 23.89 -17.92
N PHE A 151 -15.67 23.17 -18.01
CA PHE A 151 -14.32 23.70 -17.92
C PHE A 151 -13.68 23.65 -19.29
N SER A 152 -13.30 24.80 -19.86
CA SER A 152 -12.56 24.89 -21.12
C SER A 152 -11.09 25.17 -20.80
N LEU A 153 -10.22 24.28 -21.24
CA LEU A 153 -8.86 24.17 -20.73
C LEU A 153 -7.85 24.15 -21.86
N SER A 154 -6.66 24.69 -21.58
CA SER A 154 -5.48 24.63 -22.44
C SER A 154 -4.39 23.82 -21.78
N ASN A 155 -3.69 22.98 -22.54
CA ASN A 155 -2.64 22.10 -22.04
C ASN A 155 -1.42 22.06 -22.98
N HIS A 156 -0.24 21.88 -22.37
CA HIS A 156 1.05 21.88 -23.07
C HIS A 156 1.95 20.71 -22.66
N LYS A 157 1.40 19.70 -21.96
CA LYS A 157 2.17 18.59 -21.39
C LYS A 157 1.45 17.24 -21.60
N PRO A 158 2.21 16.12 -21.71
CA PRO A 158 1.63 14.78 -21.76
C PRO A 158 0.89 14.35 -20.49
N LEU A 159 1.24 14.94 -19.34
CA LEU A 159 0.50 14.77 -18.10
C LEU A 159 -0.17 16.10 -17.76
N PHE A 160 -1.50 16.09 -17.77
CA PHE A 160 -2.35 17.24 -17.51
C PHE A 160 -3.11 17.06 -16.21
N TYR A 161 -3.26 18.15 -15.47
CA TYR A 161 -3.98 18.19 -14.20
C TYR A 161 -4.75 19.50 -14.11
N THR A 162 -5.97 19.42 -13.60
CA THR A 162 -6.85 20.57 -13.42
C THR A 162 -7.77 20.37 -12.24
N GLU A 163 -8.03 21.43 -11.49
CA GLU A 163 -9.03 21.44 -10.44
C GLU A 163 -10.40 21.79 -11.01
N ILE A 164 -11.40 21.00 -10.64
CA ILE A 164 -12.79 21.25 -11.03
C ILE A 164 -13.69 21.51 -9.82
N ARG A 165 -13.34 20.99 -8.63
CA ARG A 165 -14.04 21.14 -7.34
C ARG A 165 -15.57 21.07 -7.49
N GLN A 166 -16.12 19.86 -7.64
CA GLN A 166 -17.55 19.62 -7.82
C GLN A 166 -18.12 18.52 -6.93
N HIS A 167 -19.31 18.77 -6.39
CA HIS A 167 -20.03 17.81 -5.56
C HIS A 167 -21.10 17.02 -6.33
N ASN A 168 -21.43 15.83 -5.86
CA ASN A 168 -22.51 14.97 -6.38
C ASN A 168 -22.40 14.70 -7.89
N VAL A 169 -21.19 14.44 -8.37
CA VAL A 169 -20.91 14.14 -9.77
C VAL A 169 -21.29 12.68 -10.06
N LYS A 170 -22.10 12.48 -11.10
CA LYS A 170 -22.44 11.16 -11.64
C LYS A 170 -21.73 10.85 -12.95
N LYS A 171 -21.37 11.90 -13.71
CA LYS A 171 -20.78 11.72 -15.03
C LYS A 171 -19.82 12.86 -15.39
N LEU A 172 -18.68 12.49 -15.97
CA LEU A 172 -17.72 13.41 -16.60
C LEU A 172 -17.64 13.12 -18.09
N VAL A 173 -17.68 14.16 -18.92
CA VAL A 173 -17.45 14.06 -20.37
C VAL A 173 -16.25 14.92 -20.73
N PHE A 174 -15.20 14.27 -21.20
CA PHE A 174 -13.98 14.87 -21.70
C PHE A 174 -14.12 15.04 -23.21
N SER A 175 -14.04 16.26 -23.72
CA SER A 175 -14.09 16.55 -25.16
C SER A 175 -12.74 17.11 -25.62
N PHE A 176 -11.96 16.31 -26.36
CA PHE A 176 -10.65 16.69 -26.89
C PHE A 176 -10.82 17.38 -28.25
N LYS A 177 -10.49 18.67 -28.32
CA LYS A 177 -10.76 19.51 -29.48
C LYS A 177 -9.55 19.68 -30.39
N LYS A 178 -8.39 19.89 -29.80
CA LYS A 178 -7.14 20.17 -30.54
C LYS A 178 -5.99 19.35 -29.98
N TRP A 179 -5.18 18.81 -30.87
CA TRP A 179 -3.98 18.03 -30.58
C TRP A 179 -2.72 18.83 -30.88
N ASN A 180 -1.64 18.56 -30.15
CA ASN A 180 -0.36 19.27 -30.33
C ASN A 180 0.36 18.97 -31.66
N LYS A 181 -0.05 17.90 -32.35
CA LYS A 181 0.48 17.50 -33.66
C LYS A 181 -0.68 17.15 -34.59
N GLY A 182 -0.69 17.72 -35.79
CA GLY A 182 -1.68 17.39 -36.81
C GLY A 182 -1.52 16.00 -37.42
N LEU A 183 -2.58 15.48 -38.02
CA LEU A 183 -2.66 14.14 -38.64
C LEU A 183 -2.33 13.02 -37.64
N ARG A 184 -2.85 13.14 -36.42
CA ARG A 184 -2.70 12.19 -35.32
C ARG A 184 -4.05 11.71 -34.77
N TYR A 185 -4.06 10.51 -34.20
CA TYR A 185 -5.17 10.04 -33.37
C TYR A 185 -5.12 10.72 -31.99
N CYS A 186 -6.28 10.89 -31.35
CA CYS A 186 -6.36 11.22 -29.94
C CYS A 186 -5.92 10.01 -29.13
N LYS A 187 -4.90 10.17 -28.28
CA LYS A 187 -4.29 9.08 -27.50
C LYS A 187 -4.30 9.40 -26.01
N VAL A 188 -4.99 8.57 -25.23
CA VAL A 188 -5.11 8.76 -23.78
C VAL A 188 -4.73 7.46 -23.08
N SER A 189 -3.70 7.51 -22.24
CA SER A 189 -3.26 6.34 -21.46
C SER A 189 -4.15 6.15 -20.23
N GLN A 190 -4.43 7.22 -19.49
CA GLN A 190 -5.17 7.18 -18.23
C GLN A 190 -5.96 8.47 -17.98
N ILE A 191 -7.16 8.35 -17.41
CA ILE A 191 -7.89 9.47 -16.81
C ILE A 191 -8.27 9.09 -15.39
N VAL A 192 -7.91 9.95 -14.44
CA VAL A 192 -8.25 9.80 -13.03
C VAL A 192 -9.16 10.95 -12.58
N PRO A 193 -10.35 10.67 -12.03
CA PRO A 193 -11.26 11.66 -11.46
C PRO A 193 -10.78 12.11 -10.08
N GLY A 194 -9.57 12.66 -10.04
CA GLY A 194 -8.92 13.18 -8.85
C GLY A 194 -7.61 13.88 -9.19
N ILE A 195 -6.98 14.43 -8.16
CA ILE A 195 -5.63 15.01 -8.25
C ILE A 195 -4.67 14.23 -7.37
N ILE A 196 -3.40 14.21 -7.76
CA ILE A 196 -2.31 13.73 -6.91
C ILE A 196 -1.54 14.96 -6.48
N LEU A 197 -1.60 15.30 -5.19
CA LEU A 197 -0.76 16.32 -4.61
C LEU A 197 0.58 15.69 -4.25
N SER A 198 1.63 16.13 -4.94
CA SER A 198 3.01 15.74 -4.63
C SER A 198 3.61 16.78 -3.71
N PHE A 199 3.98 16.37 -2.51
CA PHE A 199 4.72 17.17 -1.55
C PHE A 199 6.19 16.79 -1.66
N ALA A 200 7.04 17.81 -1.88
CA ALA A 200 8.49 17.68 -1.75
C ALA A 200 8.92 17.98 -0.31
N SER A 201 10.19 17.76 0.01
CA SER A 201 10.72 17.90 1.38
C SER A 201 10.37 19.25 2.01
N GLU A 202 10.39 20.34 1.25
CA GLU A 202 10.05 21.68 1.75
C GLU A 202 8.59 21.83 2.22
N GLY A 203 7.69 20.98 1.71
CA GLY A 203 6.28 20.96 2.09
C GLY A 203 5.94 19.89 3.13
N ILE A 204 6.90 19.07 3.57
CA ILE A 204 6.71 18.01 4.57
C ILE A 204 7.49 18.39 5.83
N PHE A 205 6.77 18.56 6.94
CA PHE A 205 7.37 18.94 8.22
C PHE A 205 7.73 17.74 9.08
N GLU A 206 6.94 16.67 9.00
CA GLU A 206 7.14 15.43 9.75
C GLU A 206 6.58 14.26 8.94
N LEU A 207 7.33 13.17 8.89
CA LEU A 207 6.85 11.87 8.42
C LEU A 207 7.27 10.80 9.43
N ASP A 208 6.30 10.23 10.12
CA ASP A 208 6.50 9.08 10.99
C ASP A 208 6.03 7.81 10.31
N PHE A 209 6.78 6.74 10.50
CA PHE A 209 6.43 5.39 10.08
C PHE A 209 6.71 4.41 11.20
N GLU A 210 5.74 3.55 11.48
CA GLU A 210 5.89 2.45 12.44
C GLU A 210 5.42 1.15 11.81
N GLU A 211 6.22 0.10 11.91
CA GLU A 211 5.77 -1.27 11.67
C GLU A 211 6.20 -2.19 12.79
N SER A 212 5.38 -3.21 13.06
CA SER A 212 5.71 -4.24 14.03
C SER A 212 5.10 -5.59 13.67
N ILE A 213 5.74 -6.64 14.18
CA ILE A 213 5.25 -8.01 14.10
C ILE A 213 5.07 -8.59 15.51
N ASP A 214 4.03 -9.41 15.69
CA ASP A 214 3.84 -10.24 16.88
C ASP A 214 3.17 -11.55 16.43
N PRO A 215 3.95 -12.60 16.09
CA PRO A 215 3.45 -13.82 15.43
C PRO A 215 2.36 -14.58 16.19
N PHE A 216 2.32 -14.44 17.51
CA PHE A 216 1.38 -15.16 18.36
C PHE A 216 0.35 -14.24 19.04
N SER A 217 0.19 -13.02 18.52
CA SER A 217 -0.84 -12.10 18.97
C SER A 217 -2.22 -12.46 18.40
N SER A 218 -3.24 -12.39 19.25
CA SER A 218 -4.64 -12.53 18.84
C SER A 218 -5.23 -11.25 18.21
N SER A 219 -4.46 -10.17 18.15
CA SER A 219 -4.78 -8.91 17.49
C SER A 219 -3.68 -8.51 16.52
N LEU A 220 -4.05 -8.19 15.28
CA LEU A 220 -3.10 -7.68 14.30
C LEU A 220 -2.62 -6.28 14.68
N ARG A 221 -1.34 -6.03 14.42
CA ARG A 221 -0.77 -4.68 14.35
C ARG A 221 -0.59 -4.34 12.87
N PHE A 222 -1.07 -3.17 12.47
CA PHE A 222 -0.89 -2.68 11.12
C PHE A 222 0.24 -1.66 11.13
N PRO A 223 1.06 -1.58 10.07
CA PRO A 223 1.98 -0.47 9.94
C PRO A 223 1.19 0.83 9.84
N GLU A 224 1.74 1.89 10.40
CA GLU A 224 1.12 3.20 10.44
C GLU A 224 2.08 4.22 9.83
N THR A 225 1.51 5.24 9.19
CA THR A 225 2.27 6.39 8.73
C THR A 225 1.53 7.65 9.07
N THR A 226 2.26 8.62 9.59
CA THR A 226 1.74 9.95 9.88
C THR A 226 2.51 10.96 9.04
N LEU A 227 1.80 11.86 8.36
CA LEU A 227 2.38 12.91 7.54
C LEU A 227 1.88 14.27 8.05
N VAL A 228 2.81 15.17 8.36
CA VAL A 228 2.57 16.58 8.65
C VAL A 228 3.15 17.40 7.50
N PHE A 229 2.33 18.26 6.92
CA PHE A 229 2.71 19.04 5.76
C PHE A 229 2.17 20.47 5.81
N ASP A 230 2.77 21.31 4.97
CA ASP A 230 2.42 22.73 4.86
C ASP A 230 0.96 22.92 4.45
N ASN A 231 0.27 23.74 5.21
CA ASN A 231 -1.11 24.15 5.03
C ASN A 231 -1.25 25.67 5.24
N THR A 232 -0.22 26.45 4.88
CA THR A 232 -0.22 27.92 4.96
C THR A 232 -1.40 28.55 4.21
N ASP A 233 -1.77 27.98 3.06
CA ASP A 233 -2.92 28.43 2.26
C ASP A 233 -4.29 28.00 2.83
N ASN A 234 -4.30 27.30 3.97
CA ASN A 234 -5.51 26.83 4.67
C ASN A 234 -6.43 25.94 3.80
N GLU A 235 -5.89 25.26 2.80
CA GLU A 235 -6.67 24.38 1.93
C GLU A 235 -7.17 23.12 2.67
N PHE A 236 -6.46 22.68 3.71
CA PHE A 236 -6.82 21.52 4.53
C PHE A 236 -7.57 21.89 5.81
N ASN A 237 -7.93 23.16 5.95
CA ASN A 237 -8.70 23.60 7.10
C ASN A 237 -10.15 23.11 6.99
N ILE A 238 -10.61 22.31 7.95
CA ILE A 238 -11.96 21.70 7.96
C ILE A 238 -13.10 22.75 7.99
N ILE A 239 -12.83 23.98 8.41
CA ILE A 239 -13.81 25.07 8.38
C ILE A 239 -13.83 25.85 7.06
N ASN A 240 -12.91 25.57 6.13
CA ASN A 240 -12.88 26.17 4.80
C ASN A 240 -13.78 25.35 3.85
N PRO A 241 -15.01 25.81 3.54
CA PRO A 241 -15.95 25.03 2.73
C PRO A 241 -15.47 24.83 1.28
N ASP A 242 -14.63 25.73 0.77
CA ASP A 242 -14.10 25.69 -0.59
C ASP A 242 -12.72 25.02 -0.67
N GLY A 243 -12.09 24.66 0.46
CA GLY A 243 -10.78 24.02 0.54
C GLY A 243 -10.79 22.51 0.23
N PHE A 244 -9.61 21.89 0.08
CA PHE A 244 -9.47 20.44 -0.10
C PHE A 244 -10.12 19.62 1.03
N ALA A 245 -10.19 20.17 2.24
CA ALA A 245 -10.80 19.49 3.38
C ALA A 245 -12.25 19.03 3.13
N SER A 246 -13.06 19.78 2.36
CA SER A 246 -14.45 19.41 2.07
C SER A 246 -14.57 18.17 1.15
N PHE A 247 -13.49 17.87 0.42
CA PHE A 247 -13.41 16.74 -0.50
C PHE A 247 -12.67 15.53 0.09
N LEU A 248 -11.96 15.70 1.20
CA LEU A 248 -11.26 14.61 1.87
C LEU A 248 -12.23 13.51 2.28
N ARG A 249 -11.86 12.25 1.99
CA ARG A 249 -12.60 11.07 2.40
C ARG A 249 -11.61 10.06 2.98
N GLN A 250 -12.03 9.30 3.99
CA GLN A 250 -11.26 8.13 4.42
C GLN A 250 -10.96 7.23 3.21
N LYS A 251 -9.87 6.46 3.27
CA LYS A 251 -9.38 5.60 2.18
C LYS A 251 -8.76 6.35 0.98
N MET A 252 -8.44 7.64 1.08
CA MET A 252 -7.59 8.30 0.09
C MET A 252 -6.15 7.81 0.19
N LYS A 253 -5.55 7.40 -0.94
CA LYS A 253 -4.24 6.77 -0.99
C LYS A 253 -3.10 7.76 -0.77
N THR A 254 -2.09 7.34 -0.02
CA THR A 254 -0.79 8.02 0.11
C THR A 254 0.35 7.05 -0.20
N VAL A 255 1.37 7.54 -0.89
CA VAL A 255 2.60 6.79 -1.18
C VAL A 255 3.80 7.63 -0.74
N PRO A 256 4.25 7.51 0.52
CA PRO A 256 5.46 8.15 0.99
C PRO A 256 6.70 7.45 0.45
N LYS A 257 7.73 8.25 0.15
CA LYS A 257 9.04 7.82 -0.37
C LYS A 257 10.12 8.67 0.30
N LEU A 258 11.27 8.08 0.63
CA LEU A 258 12.48 8.89 0.85
C LEU A 258 13.45 8.69 -0.31
N ASP A 259 14.13 9.77 -0.62
CA ASP A 259 15.17 9.85 -1.62
C ASP A 259 16.51 10.09 -0.96
N LEU A 260 17.45 9.21 -1.24
CA LEU A 260 18.84 9.35 -0.85
C LEU A 260 19.59 10.04 -1.99
N ILE A 261 20.07 11.25 -1.75
CA ILE A 261 20.79 12.05 -2.75
C ILE A 261 22.27 12.06 -2.42
N VAL A 262 23.07 11.53 -3.36
CA VAL A 262 24.54 11.49 -3.28
C VAL A 262 25.14 12.04 -4.57
N GLY A 263 25.58 13.30 -4.51
CA GLY A 263 26.07 14.03 -5.68
C GLY A 263 24.99 14.18 -6.76
N ALA A 264 25.20 13.57 -7.92
CA ALA A 264 24.25 13.60 -9.05
C ALA A 264 23.27 12.41 -9.06
N ARG A 265 23.34 11.52 -8.06
CA ARG A 265 22.51 10.31 -7.98
C ARG A 265 21.41 10.48 -6.95
N THR A 266 20.24 9.94 -7.28
CA THR A 266 19.10 9.81 -6.38
C THR A 266 18.65 8.35 -6.36
N ASP A 267 18.65 7.73 -5.19
CA ASP A 267 18.02 6.42 -4.96
C ASP A 267 16.74 6.62 -4.15
N SER A 268 15.59 6.21 -4.70
CA SER A 268 14.29 6.34 -4.04
C SER A 268 13.85 5.01 -3.44
N ILE A 269 13.36 5.03 -2.20
CA ILE A 269 12.75 3.87 -1.55
C ILE A 269 11.33 4.24 -1.09
N GLY A 270 10.37 3.41 -1.46
CA GLY A 270 8.97 3.56 -1.06
C GLY A 270 8.72 3.01 0.33
N MET A 271 7.95 3.75 1.13
CA MET A 271 7.60 3.38 2.50
C MET A 271 6.33 2.54 2.58
N GLY A 272 5.66 2.28 1.45
CA GLY A 272 4.44 1.50 1.42
C GLY A 272 3.30 2.23 0.75
N GLN A 273 2.20 1.52 0.61
CA GLN A 273 0.93 2.10 0.17
C GLN A 273 0.00 2.18 1.38
N PHE A 274 -0.31 3.40 1.79
CA PHE A 274 -1.22 3.63 2.90
C PHE A 274 -2.43 4.40 2.43
N TYR A 275 -3.45 4.43 3.28
CA TYR A 275 -4.66 5.15 3.02
C TYR A 275 -5.06 5.92 4.27
N MET A 276 -5.57 7.13 4.06
CA MET A 276 -5.95 8.03 5.14
C MET A 276 -7.06 7.42 5.99
N TYR A 277 -6.79 7.30 7.29
CA TYR A 277 -7.68 6.70 8.28
C TYR A 277 -8.56 7.72 9.01
N SER A 278 -8.02 8.90 9.28
CA SER A 278 -8.74 9.99 9.92
C SER A 278 -8.63 11.26 9.09
N PHE A 279 -9.62 12.14 9.24
CA PHE A 279 -9.55 13.48 8.67
C PHE A 279 -8.30 14.21 9.20
N PRO A 280 -7.68 15.09 8.39
CA PRO A 280 -6.52 15.83 8.85
C PRO A 280 -6.85 16.65 10.08
N LYS A 281 -5.90 16.68 11.00
CA LYS A 281 -5.91 17.62 12.12
C LYS A 281 -5.08 18.83 11.76
N THR A 282 -5.57 20.01 12.14
CA THR A 282 -4.84 21.27 12.03
C THR A 282 -4.60 21.80 13.45
N ASP A 283 -3.84 21.02 14.23
CA ASP A 283 -3.58 21.32 15.64
C ASP A 283 -2.64 22.55 15.78
N GLN A 284 -1.82 22.82 14.75
CA GLN A 284 -0.98 24.01 14.62
C GLN A 284 -1.45 24.91 13.45
N PRO A 285 -1.23 26.23 13.53
CA PRO A 285 -1.45 27.12 12.39
C PRO A 285 -0.57 26.69 11.21
N ASN A 286 -1.12 26.70 10.01
CA ASN A 286 -0.41 26.40 8.75
C ASN A 286 0.09 24.96 8.61
N GLU A 287 -0.39 24.01 9.40
CA GLU A 287 -0.03 22.60 9.26
C GLU A 287 -1.28 21.74 9.10
N ALA A 288 -1.14 20.62 8.38
CA ALA A 288 -2.13 19.57 8.35
C ALA A 288 -1.46 18.21 8.63
N LYS A 289 -2.05 17.45 9.56
CA LYS A 289 -1.57 16.14 10.01
C LYS A 289 -2.54 15.05 9.60
N VAL A 290 -2.09 14.09 8.78
CA VAL A 290 -2.89 12.93 8.34
C VAL A 290 -2.32 11.63 8.88
N TYR A 291 -3.21 10.72 9.27
CA TYR A 291 -2.86 9.39 9.77
C TYR A 291 -3.29 8.35 8.77
N CYS A 292 -2.40 7.43 8.42
CA CYS A 292 -2.59 6.49 7.33
C CYS A 292 -2.24 5.06 7.74
N ARG A 293 -2.99 4.09 7.22
CA ARG A 293 -2.81 2.65 7.43
C ARG A 293 -3.06 1.88 6.13
N PRO A 294 -2.59 0.63 5.97
CA PRO A 294 -2.96 -0.21 4.83
C PRO A 294 -4.49 -0.36 4.70
N SER A 295 -4.97 -0.57 3.48
CA SER A 295 -6.41 -0.65 3.17
C SER A 295 -7.14 -1.73 3.95
N ILE A 296 -6.49 -2.87 4.19
CA ILE A 296 -7.03 -3.97 5.01
C ILE A 296 -7.40 -3.54 6.44
N ALA A 297 -6.75 -2.51 7.00
CA ALA A 297 -7.06 -2.00 8.34
C ALA A 297 -8.48 -1.38 8.43
N PHE A 298 -9.11 -1.07 7.29
CA PHE A 298 -10.46 -0.53 7.22
C PHE A 298 -11.56 -1.58 7.06
N GLU A 299 -11.20 -2.86 6.94
CA GLU A 299 -12.17 -3.91 6.73
C GLU A 299 -12.92 -4.23 8.03
N LEU A 300 -14.23 -3.99 8.00
CA LEU A 300 -15.14 -4.18 9.15
C LEU A 300 -16.00 -5.45 9.02
N GLY A 301 -15.71 -6.29 8.01
CA GLY A 301 -16.43 -7.53 7.77
C GLY A 301 -16.17 -8.59 8.84
N ASN A 302 -17.05 -9.59 8.88
CA ASN A 302 -16.85 -10.81 9.65
C ASN A 302 -16.49 -11.96 8.72
N TYR A 303 -15.59 -12.84 9.18
CA TYR A 303 -15.33 -14.11 8.52
C TYR A 303 -16.58 -14.99 8.57
N LYS A 304 -16.94 -15.60 7.43
CA LYS A 304 -18.13 -16.46 7.30
C LYS A 304 -17.79 -17.73 6.53
N ASN A 305 -17.79 -18.85 7.24
CA ASN A 305 -17.74 -20.19 6.65
C ASN A 305 -18.50 -21.18 7.54
N ASP A 306 -19.62 -21.67 7.03
CA ASP A 306 -20.47 -22.61 7.73
C ASP A 306 -20.02 -24.08 7.62
N GLY A 307 -18.92 -24.35 6.92
CA GLY A 307 -18.35 -25.68 6.83
C GLY A 307 -18.00 -26.24 8.22
N ARG A 308 -18.41 -27.48 8.52
CA ARG A 308 -18.12 -28.15 9.79
C ARG A 308 -16.95 -29.14 9.70
N GLY A 309 -16.14 -29.03 8.65
CA GLY A 309 -14.95 -29.83 8.41
C GLY A 309 -13.67 -29.01 8.51
N MET A 310 -12.62 -29.52 7.86
CA MET A 310 -11.33 -28.86 7.72
C MET A 310 -11.20 -28.26 6.31
N GLN A 311 -10.35 -27.25 6.20
CA GLN A 311 -9.92 -26.63 4.96
C GLN A 311 -8.41 -26.40 5.01
N THR A 312 -7.79 -26.12 3.87
CA THR A 312 -6.40 -25.67 3.85
C THR A 312 -6.30 -24.20 4.24
N VAL A 313 -5.13 -23.76 4.70
CA VAL A 313 -4.83 -22.34 4.89
C VAL A 313 -5.09 -21.55 3.60
N ALA A 314 -4.72 -22.06 2.43
CA ALA A 314 -4.98 -21.40 1.17
C ALA A 314 -6.48 -21.13 0.94
N GLN A 315 -7.34 -22.11 1.22
CA GLN A 315 -8.80 -21.95 1.13
C GLN A 315 -9.33 -20.95 2.16
N ALA A 316 -8.78 -20.95 3.39
CA ALA A 316 -9.17 -19.97 4.41
C ALA A 316 -8.79 -18.53 3.99
N VAL A 317 -7.62 -18.35 3.37
CA VAL A 317 -7.18 -17.05 2.84
C VAL A 317 -8.05 -16.59 1.67
N GLU A 318 -8.44 -17.47 0.75
CA GLU A 318 -9.38 -17.12 -0.33
C GLU A 318 -10.71 -16.55 0.22
N ILE A 319 -11.21 -17.11 1.33
CA ILE A 319 -12.42 -16.61 1.99
C ILE A 319 -12.17 -15.28 2.70
N LEU A 320 -11.07 -15.16 3.44
CA LEU A 320 -10.71 -13.93 4.17
C LEU A 320 -10.50 -12.75 3.22
N PHE A 321 -9.95 -12.98 2.02
CA PHE A 321 -9.59 -11.93 1.08
C PHE A 321 -10.58 -11.79 -0.09
N ALA A 322 -11.73 -12.45 -0.05
CA ALA A 322 -12.69 -12.47 -1.17
C ALA A 322 -13.20 -11.08 -1.61
N SER A 323 -13.25 -10.11 -0.69
CA SER A 323 -13.66 -8.73 -0.97
C SER A 323 -12.50 -7.74 -1.01
N ILE A 324 -11.26 -8.21 -0.87
CA ILE A 324 -10.05 -7.39 -0.82
C ILE A 324 -9.36 -7.49 -2.18
N GLN A 325 -9.00 -6.33 -2.76
CA GLN A 325 -8.45 -6.28 -4.11
C GLN A 325 -6.93 -6.43 -4.12
N GLU A 326 -6.28 -6.06 -3.03
CA GLU A 326 -4.85 -6.16 -2.85
C GLU A 326 -4.40 -7.62 -2.92
N PRO A 327 -3.29 -7.89 -3.63
CA PRO A 327 -2.80 -9.25 -3.80
C PRO A 327 -2.36 -9.83 -2.45
N VAL A 328 -2.71 -11.10 -2.22
CA VAL A 328 -2.27 -11.87 -1.07
C VAL A 328 -1.35 -13.00 -1.50
N VAL A 329 -0.23 -13.14 -0.81
CA VAL A 329 0.78 -14.18 -1.03
C VAL A 329 0.86 -15.06 0.21
N ILE A 330 0.94 -16.36 0.01
CA ILE A 330 1.10 -17.34 1.09
C ILE A 330 2.38 -18.12 0.80
N GLU A 331 3.26 -18.22 1.79
CA GLU A 331 4.45 -19.08 1.68
C GLU A 331 4.04 -20.54 1.39
N GLU A 332 4.75 -21.20 0.48
CA GLU A 332 4.36 -22.52 -0.06
C GLU A 332 4.14 -23.58 1.04
N GLU A 333 4.95 -23.57 2.08
CA GLU A 333 4.85 -24.53 3.19
C GLU A 333 3.57 -24.35 4.02
N LEU A 334 2.99 -23.15 4.05
CA LEU A 334 1.81 -22.86 4.85
C LEU A 334 0.52 -23.25 4.13
N LYS A 335 0.50 -23.23 2.79
CA LYS A 335 -0.72 -23.36 1.98
C LYS A 335 -1.55 -24.61 2.29
N ASN A 336 -0.89 -25.73 2.58
CA ASN A 336 -1.52 -27.04 2.74
C ASN A 336 -1.85 -27.41 4.19
N ILE A 337 -1.48 -26.58 5.17
CA ILE A 337 -1.79 -26.80 6.59
C ILE A 337 -3.31 -26.87 6.75
N GLN A 338 -3.80 -27.87 7.48
CA GLN A 338 -5.22 -28.05 7.76
C GLN A 338 -5.64 -27.15 8.92
N VAL A 339 -6.79 -26.49 8.76
CA VAL A 339 -7.42 -25.64 9.76
C VAL A 339 -8.94 -25.83 9.74
N ASN A 340 -9.62 -25.44 10.81
CA ASN A 340 -11.08 -25.51 10.87
C ASN A 340 -11.75 -24.60 9.82
N GLN A 341 -12.86 -25.05 9.26
CA GLN A 341 -13.73 -24.22 8.42
C GLN A 341 -14.51 -23.21 9.27
N TYR A 342 -15.24 -23.72 10.26
CA TYR A 342 -16.04 -22.93 11.20
C TYR A 342 -15.23 -22.56 12.44
N ILE A 343 -15.10 -21.26 12.69
CA ILE A 343 -14.33 -20.69 13.80
C ILE A 343 -15.19 -19.92 14.80
N GLY A 344 -16.52 -20.04 14.70
CA GLY A 344 -17.49 -19.28 15.49
C GLY A 344 -18.30 -18.31 14.64
N ASP A 345 -19.34 -17.78 15.26
CA ASP A 345 -20.21 -16.75 14.68
C ASP A 345 -19.60 -15.36 14.91
N ASP A 346 -19.83 -14.45 13.95
CA ASP A 346 -19.47 -13.03 14.04
C ASP A 346 -18.00 -12.73 14.39
N ILE A 347 -17.06 -13.56 13.94
CA ILE A 347 -15.63 -13.31 14.12
C ILE A 347 -15.17 -12.19 13.17
N PRO A 348 -14.65 -11.05 13.69
CA PRO A 348 -14.12 -9.99 12.84
C PRO A 348 -12.98 -10.48 11.95
N ILE A 349 -12.88 -9.94 10.73
CA ILE A 349 -11.92 -10.41 9.73
C ILE A 349 -10.48 -10.34 10.24
N HIS A 350 -10.11 -9.27 10.97
CA HIS A 350 -8.76 -9.10 11.55
C HIS A 350 -8.46 -10.12 12.64
N THR A 351 -9.46 -10.49 13.45
CA THR A 351 -9.32 -11.54 14.46
C THR A 351 -9.17 -12.91 13.79
N ALA A 352 -9.94 -13.18 12.74
CA ALA A 352 -9.80 -14.40 11.96
C ALA A 352 -8.41 -14.48 11.29
N MET A 353 -7.90 -13.39 10.73
CA MET A 353 -6.53 -13.32 10.20
C MET A 353 -5.48 -13.63 11.29
N ALA A 354 -5.59 -13.03 12.47
CA ALA A 354 -4.68 -13.30 13.59
C ALA A 354 -4.75 -14.77 14.02
N TYR A 355 -5.95 -15.33 14.15
CA TYR A 355 -6.14 -16.74 14.47
C TYR A 355 -5.55 -17.67 13.40
N LEU A 356 -5.68 -17.34 12.12
CA LEU A 356 -5.12 -18.14 11.05
C LEU A 356 -3.58 -18.15 11.12
N ALA A 357 -2.97 -16.99 11.35
CA ALA A 357 -1.53 -16.86 11.54
C ALA A 357 -1.03 -17.68 12.74
N ILE A 358 -1.71 -17.60 13.89
CA ILE A 358 -1.40 -18.43 15.07
C ILE A 358 -1.47 -19.92 14.73
N ALA A 359 -2.53 -20.37 14.03
CA ALA A 359 -2.76 -21.78 13.73
C ALA A 359 -1.70 -22.40 12.80
N CYS A 360 -1.00 -21.57 12.02
CA CYS A 360 0.09 -22.00 11.15
C CYS A 360 1.48 -21.59 11.66
N CYS A 361 1.61 -21.12 12.91
CA CYS A 361 2.83 -20.54 13.47
C CYS A 361 3.47 -19.52 12.52
N GLY A 362 2.63 -18.61 12.00
CA GLY A 362 3.01 -17.59 11.03
C GLY A 362 2.71 -16.19 11.52
N TYR A 363 2.93 -15.21 10.65
CA TYR A 363 2.57 -13.82 10.87
C TYR A 363 2.17 -13.17 9.54
N TRP A 364 1.36 -12.12 9.61
CA TRP A 364 1.03 -11.30 8.45
C TRP A 364 2.06 -10.20 8.29
N LYS A 365 2.66 -10.12 7.10
CA LYS A 365 3.51 -9.01 6.66
C LYS A 365 2.74 -8.16 5.67
N PHE A 366 2.76 -6.85 5.89
CA PHE A 366 2.17 -5.86 5.00
C PHE A 366 3.30 -5.30 4.14
N GLU A 367 3.35 -5.71 2.88
CA GLU A 367 4.49 -5.43 2.01
C GLU A 367 4.43 -4.00 1.47
N ARG A 368 5.59 -3.42 1.17
CA ARG A 368 5.71 -2.03 0.70
C ARG A 368 5.08 -1.80 -0.69
N ASP A 369 4.88 -2.86 -1.47
CA ASP A 369 4.19 -2.80 -2.76
C ASP A 369 2.65 -2.78 -2.62
N GLY A 370 2.13 -2.84 -1.38
CA GLY A 370 0.70 -2.88 -1.07
C GLY A 370 0.11 -4.29 -0.99
N SER A 371 0.91 -5.34 -1.23
CA SER A 371 0.48 -6.73 -1.06
C SER A 371 0.54 -7.19 0.40
N TYR A 372 -0.13 -8.31 0.69
CA TYR A 372 -0.13 -8.93 2.01
C TYR A 372 0.45 -10.32 1.95
N SER A 373 1.36 -10.66 2.85
CA SER A 373 2.03 -11.95 2.87
C SER A 373 1.77 -12.68 4.18
N LEU A 374 1.28 -13.92 4.11
CA LEU A 374 1.31 -14.85 5.25
C LEU A 374 2.63 -15.62 5.22
N LYS A 375 3.50 -15.37 6.20
CA LYS A 375 4.84 -15.95 6.30
C LYS A 375 4.99 -16.82 7.55
N ARG A 376 5.83 -17.84 7.48
CA ARG A 376 6.16 -18.68 8.64
C ARG A 376 6.99 -17.86 9.62
N TRP A 377 6.67 -17.96 10.91
CA TRP A 377 7.56 -17.48 11.95
C TRP A 377 8.80 -18.38 12.02
N LYS A 378 9.96 -17.79 11.79
CA LYS A 378 11.26 -18.43 11.97
C LYS A 378 12.31 -17.39 12.33
N LEU A 379 13.34 -17.82 13.03
CA LEU A 379 14.50 -16.98 13.27
C LEU A 379 15.21 -16.66 11.94
N PRO A 380 15.72 -15.44 11.78
CA PRO A 380 16.47 -15.07 10.59
C PRO A 380 17.77 -15.88 10.53
N GLU A 381 18.05 -16.49 9.37
CA GLU A 381 19.28 -17.27 9.14
C GLU A 381 20.49 -16.38 8.84
N VAL A 382 20.26 -15.11 8.50
CA VAL A 382 21.29 -14.15 8.09
C VAL A 382 21.01 -12.81 8.75
N MET A 383 22.05 -12.22 9.35
CA MET A 383 22.03 -10.83 9.79
C MET A 383 22.36 -9.94 8.60
N THR A 384 21.37 -9.21 8.12
CA THR A 384 21.42 -8.50 6.84
C THR A 384 21.80 -7.03 6.97
N ASN A 385 21.75 -6.49 8.19
CA ASN A 385 22.13 -5.13 8.51
C ASN A 385 22.78 -5.06 9.91
N ASP A 386 23.34 -3.91 10.24
CA ASP A 386 23.94 -3.66 11.54
C ASP A 386 23.78 -2.21 12.02
N VAL A 387 23.57 -2.09 13.33
CA VAL A 387 23.56 -0.83 14.08
C VAL A 387 24.75 -0.86 15.03
N ASP A 388 25.68 0.06 14.82
CA ASP A 388 26.96 0.15 15.51
C ASP A 388 27.18 1.55 16.10
N TYR A 389 28.29 1.77 16.81
CA TYR A 389 28.52 3.05 17.49
C TYR A 389 28.68 4.25 16.55
N GLU A 390 28.91 4.01 15.25
CA GLU A 390 29.04 5.08 14.25
C GLU A 390 27.66 5.56 13.78
N ASN A 391 26.63 4.70 13.82
CA ASN A 391 25.29 5.03 13.35
C ASN A 391 24.19 5.08 14.44
N MET A 392 24.48 4.73 15.69
CA MET A 392 23.55 4.87 16.81
C MET A 392 23.68 6.22 17.53
N TRP A 393 22.55 6.77 18.01
CA TRP A 393 22.51 8.01 18.78
C TRP A 393 22.70 7.79 20.28
N SER A 394 22.39 6.59 20.75
CA SER A 394 22.50 6.20 22.15
C SER A 394 22.89 4.74 22.27
N LYS A 395 23.52 4.37 23.40
CA LYS A 395 23.81 2.96 23.69
C LYS A 395 22.49 2.18 23.77
N PRO A 396 22.44 0.92 23.27
CA PRO A 396 21.22 0.15 23.31
C PRO A 396 20.77 -0.14 24.75
N SER A 397 19.47 -0.03 24.98
CA SER A 397 18.82 -0.53 26.19
C SER A 397 18.56 -2.02 26.04
N ILE A 398 18.97 -2.82 27.03
CA ILE A 398 18.76 -4.28 27.04
C ILE A 398 17.96 -4.63 28.29
N SER A 399 16.86 -5.33 28.09
CA SER A 399 16.03 -5.87 29.18
C SER A 399 15.82 -7.37 29.02
N MET A 400 15.70 -8.08 30.14
CA MET A 400 15.45 -9.52 30.15
C MET A 400 14.02 -9.79 30.64
N GLY A 401 13.26 -10.52 29.83
CA GLY A 401 11.90 -10.95 30.15
C GLY A 401 11.84 -12.16 31.09
N GLU A 402 10.61 -12.51 31.44
CA GLU A 402 10.25 -13.70 32.22
C GLU A 402 10.66 -14.99 31.50
N ARG A 403 10.87 -16.07 32.26
CA ARG A 403 11.07 -17.42 31.69
C ARG A 403 9.72 -18.13 31.63
N TYR A 404 9.41 -18.75 30.49
CA TYR A 404 8.18 -19.53 30.32
C TYR A 404 8.52 -21.02 30.19
N THR A 405 7.97 -21.84 31.08
CA THR A 405 8.20 -23.30 31.12
C THR A 405 6.98 -24.09 30.69
N SER A 406 5.85 -23.44 30.45
CA SER A 406 4.66 -24.12 29.93
C SER A 406 3.79 -23.22 29.05
N CYS A 407 3.14 -23.83 28.06
CA CYS A 407 2.16 -23.18 27.20
C CYS A 407 0.94 -24.07 27.03
N THR A 408 -0.26 -23.50 27.23
CA THR A 408 -1.54 -24.17 27.01
C THR A 408 -2.26 -23.60 25.81
N VAL A 409 -2.56 -24.45 24.84
CA VAL A 409 -3.27 -24.10 23.60
C VAL A 409 -4.44 -25.05 23.43
N ARG A 410 -5.57 -24.52 22.95
CA ARG A 410 -6.79 -25.29 22.73
C ARG A 410 -6.95 -25.61 21.24
N TYR A 411 -7.16 -26.88 20.91
CA TYR A 411 -7.69 -27.26 19.59
C TYR A 411 -9.21 -27.38 19.66
N TYR A 412 -9.88 -27.16 18.53
CA TYR A 412 -11.33 -27.13 18.42
C TYR A 412 -11.85 -28.14 17.40
N TYR A 413 -13.03 -28.70 17.69
CA TYR A 413 -13.74 -29.63 16.82
C TYR A 413 -15.26 -29.42 16.93
N TRP A 414 -15.98 -29.75 15.86
CA TRP A 414 -17.44 -29.65 15.83
C TRP A 414 -18.08 -30.85 16.53
N ASP A 415 -18.79 -30.61 17.64
CA ASP A 415 -19.60 -31.63 18.31
C ASP A 415 -21.00 -31.68 17.68
N SER A 416 -21.19 -32.64 16.78
CA SER A 416 -22.47 -32.89 16.10
C SER A 416 -23.64 -33.18 17.06
N GLY A 417 -23.38 -33.71 18.26
CA GLY A 417 -24.44 -34.03 19.22
C GLY A 417 -25.02 -32.80 19.90
N ASN A 418 -24.20 -31.77 20.10
CA ASN A 418 -24.60 -30.52 20.76
C ASN A 418 -24.67 -29.31 19.80
N SER A 419 -24.38 -29.54 18.52
CA SER A 419 -24.32 -28.50 17.47
C SER A 419 -23.49 -27.29 17.89
N THR A 420 -22.31 -27.54 18.46
CA THR A 420 -21.44 -26.50 19.02
C THR A 420 -19.98 -26.80 18.76
N LEU A 421 -19.17 -25.73 18.69
CA LEU A 421 -17.72 -25.84 18.62
C LEU A 421 -17.19 -26.11 20.03
N LYS A 422 -16.58 -27.28 20.24
CA LYS A 422 -15.91 -27.63 21.50
C LYS A 422 -14.41 -27.51 21.32
N GLY A 423 -13.69 -27.32 22.43
CA GLY A 423 -12.24 -27.39 22.40
C GLY A 423 -11.66 -28.16 23.58
N THR A 424 -10.42 -28.61 23.42
CA THR A 424 -9.68 -29.39 24.41
C THR A 424 -8.29 -28.79 24.56
N ASP A 425 -7.88 -28.60 25.82
CA ASP A 425 -6.61 -27.98 26.15
C ASP A 425 -5.47 -28.99 25.98
N VAL A 426 -4.39 -28.53 25.35
CA VAL A 426 -3.12 -29.23 25.20
C VAL A 426 -2.07 -28.37 25.86
N THR A 427 -1.35 -28.93 26.83
CA THR A 427 -0.30 -28.23 27.55
C THR A 427 1.05 -28.85 27.25
N VAL A 428 1.96 -28.04 26.71
CA VAL A 428 3.38 -28.37 26.60
C VAL A 428 4.09 -27.80 27.84
N LYS A 429 4.98 -28.59 28.46
CA LYS A 429 5.74 -28.20 29.65
C LYS A 429 7.19 -28.69 29.57
N GLU A 430 8.11 -27.88 30.06
CA GLU A 430 9.47 -28.31 30.41
C GLU A 430 9.46 -29.09 31.73
N ASP A 431 10.49 -29.92 31.95
CA ASP A 431 10.64 -30.72 33.19
C ASP A 431 10.96 -29.85 34.44
N GLU A 432 11.33 -28.58 34.25
CA GLU A 432 11.67 -27.64 35.33
C GLU A 432 10.46 -26.80 35.76
N ASP A 433 10.21 -26.73 37.08
CA ASP A 433 8.95 -26.24 37.67
C ASP A 433 8.93 -24.75 38.04
N ASP A 434 9.95 -23.95 37.63
CA ASP A 434 10.12 -22.55 38.05
C ASP A 434 10.01 -21.54 36.89
N GLY A 435 8.83 -21.48 36.26
CA GLY A 435 8.55 -20.55 35.16
C GLY A 435 7.07 -20.19 35.00
N GLN A 436 6.81 -19.17 34.19
CA GLN A 436 5.46 -18.70 33.92
C GLN A 436 4.73 -19.57 32.88
N GLN A 437 3.39 -19.49 32.88
CA GLN A 437 2.53 -20.18 31.93
C GLN A 437 2.02 -19.23 30.84
N LEU A 438 2.09 -19.67 29.59
CA LEU A 438 1.53 -19.00 28.43
C LEU A 438 0.22 -19.63 27.99
N GLY A 439 -0.55 -18.85 27.22
CA GLY A 439 -1.64 -19.38 26.42
C GLY A 439 -1.95 -18.47 25.25
N VAL A 440 -2.39 -19.09 24.16
CA VAL A 440 -2.88 -18.39 22.97
C VAL A 440 -4.11 -19.11 22.45
N THR A 441 -5.03 -18.36 21.86
CA THR A 441 -6.27 -18.90 21.31
C THR A 441 -6.31 -18.70 19.80
N SER A 442 -6.65 -19.77 19.09
CA SER A 442 -7.08 -19.73 17.70
C SER A 442 -8.10 -20.83 17.45
N TYR A 443 -9.28 -20.45 16.97
CA TYR A 443 -10.33 -21.41 16.61
C TYR A 443 -10.03 -22.20 15.33
N TYR A 444 -9.02 -21.77 14.56
CA TYR A 444 -8.55 -22.50 13.38
C TYR A 444 -7.79 -23.78 13.73
N ILE A 445 -7.24 -23.89 14.95
CA ILE A 445 -6.49 -25.08 15.39
C ILE A 445 -7.44 -26.27 15.48
N CYS A 446 -7.22 -27.28 14.65
CA CYS A 446 -8.18 -28.37 14.41
C CYS A 446 -7.73 -29.74 14.94
N SER A 447 -6.54 -29.85 15.52
CA SER A 447 -6.02 -31.10 16.06
C SER A 447 -5.12 -30.93 17.28
N GLU A 448 -5.00 -31.99 18.08
CA GLU A 448 -4.10 -32.05 19.23
C GLU A 448 -2.63 -31.82 18.83
N ALA A 449 -2.18 -32.45 17.74
CA ALA A 449 -0.81 -32.31 17.23
C ALA A 449 -0.50 -30.86 16.83
N GLN A 450 -1.43 -30.18 16.16
CA GLN A 450 -1.28 -28.78 15.79
C GLN A 450 -1.26 -27.87 17.03
N ALA A 451 -2.11 -28.12 18.03
CA ALA A 451 -2.08 -27.36 19.28
C ALA A 451 -0.74 -27.51 20.01
N ALA A 452 -0.15 -28.71 20.01
CA ALA A 452 1.18 -28.95 20.57
C ALA A 452 2.28 -28.21 19.80
N GLU A 453 2.24 -28.20 18.47
CA GLU A 453 3.19 -27.44 17.61
C GLU A 453 3.11 -25.93 17.90
N VAL A 454 1.89 -25.38 17.95
CA VAL A 454 1.67 -23.95 18.27
C VAL A 454 2.13 -23.63 19.69
N ALA A 455 1.84 -24.50 20.66
CA ALA A 455 2.27 -24.30 22.05
C ALA A 455 3.80 -24.28 22.20
N GLN A 456 4.50 -25.20 21.53
CA GLN A 456 5.96 -25.23 21.52
C GLN A 456 6.53 -23.99 20.83
N ALA A 457 6.05 -23.67 19.62
CA ALA A 457 6.55 -22.52 18.86
C ALA A 457 6.32 -21.19 19.60
N TYR A 458 5.20 -21.04 20.30
CA TYR A 458 4.93 -19.84 21.11
C TYR A 458 5.86 -19.74 22.33
N MET A 459 6.13 -20.88 22.97
CA MET A 459 7.08 -20.95 24.08
C MET A 459 8.50 -20.62 23.62
N ASP A 460 8.96 -21.19 22.51
CA ASP A 460 10.27 -20.90 21.91
C ASP A 460 10.40 -19.41 21.60
N PHE A 461 9.37 -18.81 20.99
CA PHE A 461 9.31 -17.38 20.71
C PHE A 461 9.42 -16.52 21.97
N LYS A 462 8.64 -16.80 23.01
CA LYS A 462 8.64 -16.01 24.26
C LYS A 462 9.88 -16.24 25.12
N ASN A 463 10.60 -17.34 24.90
CA ASN A 463 11.88 -17.61 25.54
C ASN A 463 13.08 -16.93 24.83
N LEU A 464 12.87 -16.20 23.74
CA LEU A 464 13.79 -15.15 23.26
C LEU A 464 13.69 -13.93 24.19
N ARG A 465 14.34 -14.03 25.36
CA ARG A 465 14.05 -13.19 26.53
C ARG A 465 14.74 -11.84 26.51
N LEU A 466 15.76 -11.65 25.68
CA LEU A 466 16.47 -10.38 25.60
C LEU A 466 15.74 -9.46 24.63
N THR A 467 15.33 -8.29 25.10
CA THR A 467 14.80 -7.21 24.26
C THR A 467 15.83 -6.11 24.17
N HIS A 468 16.23 -5.78 22.94
CA HIS A 468 17.17 -4.73 22.61
C HIS A 468 16.42 -3.55 21.99
N THR A 469 16.60 -2.35 22.54
CA THR A 469 16.07 -1.10 21.97
C THR A 469 17.22 -0.14 21.68
N VAL A 470 17.29 0.39 20.46
CA VAL A 470 18.33 1.35 20.03
C VAL A 470 17.74 2.45 19.17
N ASP A 471 18.18 3.68 19.44
CA ASP A 471 17.93 4.85 18.60
C ASP A 471 19.14 5.09 17.69
N TYR A 472 18.91 5.31 16.40
CA TYR A 472 19.94 5.36 15.37
C TYR A 472 19.57 6.31 14.23
N GLN A 473 20.49 6.48 13.28
CA GLN A 473 20.33 7.37 12.11
C GLN A 473 19.12 7.04 11.21
N GLY A 474 18.54 5.84 11.31
CA GLY A 474 17.41 5.42 10.48
C GLY A 474 17.84 4.83 9.13
N ASP A 475 17.29 3.66 8.78
CA ASP A 475 17.49 3.01 7.49
C ASP A 475 16.18 2.35 7.06
N MET A 476 15.60 2.82 5.96
CA MET A 476 14.35 2.30 5.42
C MET A 476 14.44 0.92 4.78
N SER A 477 15.65 0.41 4.54
CA SER A 477 15.81 -0.94 4.00
C SER A 477 15.55 -2.03 5.04
N ILE A 478 15.59 -1.67 6.32
CA ILE A 478 15.27 -2.54 7.45
C ILE A 478 13.76 -2.70 7.52
N GLU A 479 13.31 -3.95 7.66
CA GLU A 479 11.91 -4.26 7.93
C GLU A 479 11.73 -5.09 9.20
N ALA A 480 10.55 -5.04 9.80
CA ALA A 480 10.12 -6.02 10.78
C ALA A 480 10.23 -7.44 10.20
N ALA A 481 10.64 -8.37 11.07
CA ALA A 481 11.10 -9.74 10.78
C ALA A 481 12.51 -9.87 10.18
N ASP A 482 13.22 -8.80 9.84
CA ASP A 482 14.61 -8.91 9.35
C ASP A 482 15.57 -9.23 10.52
N GLY A 483 16.67 -9.93 10.22
CA GLY A 483 17.77 -10.15 11.14
C GLY A 483 18.83 -9.05 11.01
N LEU A 484 19.30 -8.54 12.14
CA LEU A 484 20.38 -7.55 12.21
C LEU A 484 21.24 -7.73 13.46
N THR A 485 22.40 -7.08 13.48
CA THR A 485 23.23 -7.02 14.70
C THR A 485 23.19 -5.65 15.36
N ILE A 486 23.04 -5.60 16.68
CA ILE A 486 23.14 -4.37 17.47
C ILE A 486 24.41 -4.42 18.31
N GLN A 487 25.33 -3.46 18.11
CA GLN A 487 26.53 -3.34 18.92
C GLN A 487 26.20 -2.89 20.34
N ASN A 488 26.77 -3.56 21.33
CA ASN A 488 26.77 -3.17 22.73
C ASN A 488 28.21 -3.13 23.28
N ASP A 489 28.35 -2.80 24.57
CA ASP A 489 29.65 -2.59 25.22
C ASP A 489 30.55 -3.84 25.23
N PHE A 490 29.99 -5.02 24.93
CA PHE A 490 30.67 -6.31 25.03
C PHE A 490 30.74 -7.07 23.70
N THR A 491 29.70 -6.99 22.86
CA THR A 491 29.57 -7.76 21.62
C THR A 491 28.62 -7.10 20.61
N LYS A 492 28.48 -7.68 19.42
CA LYS A 492 27.36 -7.43 18.50
C LYS A 492 26.31 -8.51 18.75
N SER A 493 25.19 -8.14 19.37
CA SER A 493 24.08 -9.08 19.61
C SER A 493 23.29 -9.29 18.34
N GLU A 494 23.02 -10.54 17.98
CA GLU A 494 22.11 -10.88 16.88
C GLU A 494 20.67 -10.71 17.34
N VAL A 495 19.87 -9.98 16.57
CA VAL A 495 18.47 -9.70 16.90
C VAL A 495 17.57 -9.89 15.69
N ILE A 496 16.32 -10.27 15.95
CA ILE A 496 15.23 -10.13 14.97
C ILE A 496 14.44 -8.86 15.26
N VAL A 497 14.17 -8.05 14.23
CA VAL A 497 13.38 -6.81 14.36
C VAL A 497 11.93 -7.14 14.63
N MET A 498 11.43 -6.69 15.78
CA MET A 498 10.02 -6.83 16.16
C MET A 498 9.23 -5.55 15.90
N THR A 499 9.85 -4.40 16.13
CA THR A 499 9.29 -3.08 15.84
C THR A 499 10.37 -2.20 15.21
N HIS A 500 9.99 -1.48 14.16
CA HIS A 500 10.82 -0.47 13.53
C HIS A 500 10.03 0.82 13.39
N VAL A 501 10.58 1.89 13.95
CA VAL A 501 10.06 3.26 13.86
C VAL A 501 11.05 4.10 13.08
N LEU A 502 10.55 4.93 12.18
CA LEU A 502 11.30 5.93 11.43
C LEU A 502 10.59 7.27 11.52
N THR A 503 11.37 8.32 11.71
CA THR A 503 10.89 9.69 11.71
C THR A 503 11.78 10.51 10.79
N PHE A 504 11.16 11.25 9.87
CA PHE A 504 11.81 12.28 9.08
C PHE A 504 11.23 13.64 9.46
N ASP A 505 12.09 14.56 9.89
CA ASP A 505 11.71 15.92 10.25
C ASP A 505 12.84 16.92 9.92
N THR A 506 12.85 18.09 10.56
CA THR A 506 13.88 19.12 10.37
C THR A 506 15.29 18.69 10.81
N GLU A 507 15.42 17.68 11.67
CA GLU A 507 16.69 17.12 12.12
C GLU A 507 17.22 16.04 11.16
N GLY A 508 16.42 15.62 10.20
CA GLY A 508 16.74 14.60 9.20
C GLY A 508 15.99 13.31 9.43
N LEU A 509 16.53 12.19 8.92
CA LEU A 509 16.01 10.87 9.22
C LEU A 509 16.56 10.38 10.56
N THR A 510 15.70 9.79 11.37
CA THR A 510 16.06 9.05 12.57
C THR A 510 15.23 7.77 12.63
N GLY A 511 15.66 6.82 13.46
CA GLY A 511 14.87 5.63 13.71
C GLY A 511 15.11 5.00 15.07
N THR A 512 14.17 4.15 15.45
CA THR A 512 14.25 3.30 16.64
C THR A 512 13.96 1.87 16.24
N ILE A 513 14.79 0.94 16.70
CA ILE A 513 14.58 -0.49 16.53
C ILE A 513 14.34 -1.11 17.89
N THR A 514 13.29 -1.94 17.99
CA THR A 514 13.14 -2.89 19.09
C THR A 514 13.20 -4.30 18.52
N GLY A 515 14.22 -5.05 18.93
CA GLY A 515 14.46 -6.40 18.47
C GLY A 515 14.55 -7.39 19.63
N MET A 516 14.26 -8.66 19.35
CA MET A 516 14.51 -9.75 20.30
C MET A 516 15.86 -10.38 20.00
N GLY A 517 16.69 -10.52 21.03
CA GLY A 517 17.98 -11.19 20.97
C GLY A 517 17.82 -12.68 20.69
N LEU A 518 18.73 -13.21 19.88
CA LEU A 518 18.78 -14.63 19.50
C LEU A 518 19.68 -15.47 20.45
N ASP A 519 20.42 -14.79 21.32
CA ASP A 519 21.40 -15.35 22.25
C ASP A 519 20.84 -15.67 23.64
#